data_AF-A0A521UD75-F1
#
_entry.id   AF-A0A521UD75-F1
#
_cell.length_a   1.000
_cell.length_b   1.000
_cell.length_c   1.000
_cell.angle_alpha   90.00
_cell.angle_beta   90.00
_cell.angle_gamma   90.00
#
_symmetry.space_group_name_H-M   'P 1'
#
loop_
_entity.id
_entity.type
_entity.pdbx_description
1 polymer ?
#
loop_
_entity_poly.entity_id
_entity_poly.type
_entity_poly.pdbx_seq_one_letter_code
_entity_poly.pdbx_strand_id
1 'polypeptide(L)'
;MGMLTSLLLLPFAGPAKGLVFVLEQIRERVDAEQLDESLVEDELMSLSLRYDLGEIHEADYFAIEEELLQRLNTIRAYKESLAIAGSASKG
;
A
#
# COMPACT_ATOMS: atom_id res chain seq x y z
N MET A 1 32.83 14.21 18.67
CA MET A 1 32.16 13.14 17.92
C MET A 1 30.67 13.20 18.22
N GLY A 2 29.83 13.39 17.20
CA GLY A 2 28.37 13.32 17.34
C GLY A 2 27.68 14.61 16.94
N MET A 3 26.82 14.51 15.92
CA MET A 3 25.73 15.39 15.45
C MET A 3 25.76 15.62 13.94
N LEU A 4 26.94 15.78 13.33
CA LEU A 4 27.04 15.96 11.87
C LEU A 4 26.92 14.64 11.08
N THR A 5 27.25 13.50 11.67
CA THR A 5 27.10 12.18 11.03
C THR A 5 25.65 11.72 10.91
N SER A 6 24.73 12.18 11.78
CA SER A 6 23.30 11.87 11.68
C SER A 6 22.58 12.62 10.56
N LEU A 7 23.11 13.77 10.11
CA LEU A 7 22.57 14.52 8.96
C LEU A 7 23.02 13.96 7.60
N LEU A 8 24.14 13.23 7.57
CA LEU A 8 24.65 12.56 6.35
C LEU A 8 23.92 11.27 6.00
N LEU A 9 23.16 10.69 6.94
CA LEU A 9 22.33 9.49 6.72
C LEU A 9 20.86 9.83 6.40
N LEU A 10 20.44 11.10 6.53
CA LEU A 10 19.08 11.55 6.22
C LEU A 10 18.67 11.58 4.73
N PRO A 11 19.55 11.82 3.73
CA PRO A 11 19.10 11.84 2.34
C PRO A 11 18.61 10.46 1.83
N PHE A 12 18.86 9.37 2.57
CA PHE A 12 18.43 8.03 2.20
C PHE A 12 17.19 7.52 2.94
N ALA A 13 16.81 8.09 4.10
CA ALA A 13 15.65 7.62 4.88
C ALA A 13 14.48 8.63 4.98
N GLY A 14 14.70 9.90 4.61
CA GLY A 14 13.70 10.98 4.69
C GLY A 14 12.62 11.00 3.60
N PRO A 15 12.94 10.81 2.31
CA PRO A 15 11.96 10.93 1.21
C PRO A 15 10.87 9.85 1.28
N ALA A 16 11.23 8.64 1.73
CA ALA A 16 10.34 7.50 1.84
C ALA A 16 9.18 7.75 2.82
N LYS A 17 9.48 8.34 3.99
CA LYS A 17 8.45 8.74 4.97
C LYS A 17 7.55 9.87 4.44
N GLY A 18 8.08 10.72 3.56
CA GLY A 18 7.31 11.77 2.90
C GLY A 18 6.26 11.23 1.93
N LEU A 19 6.57 10.17 1.19
CA LEU A 19 5.62 9.50 0.28
C LEU A 19 4.48 8.82 1.05
N VAL A 20 4.78 8.10 2.12
CA VAL A 20 3.75 7.46 2.98
C VAL A 20 2.77 8.49 3.55
N PHE A 21 3.25 9.66 3.98
CA PHE A 21 2.39 10.75 4.47
C PHE A 21 1.46 11.33 3.40
N VAL A 22 1.92 11.43 2.15
CA VAL A 22 1.09 11.92 1.03
C VAL A 22 -0.01 10.90 0.69
N LEU A 23 0.27 9.61 0.81
CA LEU A 23 -0.69 8.54 0.58
C LEU A 23 -1.76 8.47 1.68
N GLU A 24 -1.36 8.65 2.95
CA GLU A 24 -2.29 8.81 4.08
C GLU A 24 -3.28 9.97 3.86
N GLN A 25 -2.84 11.07 3.25
CA GLN A 25 -3.70 12.21 2.93
C GLN A 25 -4.68 11.96 1.77
N ILE A 26 -4.38 11.03 0.87
CA ILE A 26 -5.30 10.65 -0.22
C ILE A 26 -6.43 9.76 0.31
N ARG A 27 -6.15 8.89 1.30
CA ARG A 27 -7.15 8.01 1.95
C ARG A 27 -8.37 8.74 2.52
N GLU A 28 -8.21 9.97 3.01
CA GLU A 28 -9.31 10.74 3.62
C GLU A 28 -10.42 11.15 2.64
N ARG A 29 -10.21 11.04 1.32
CA ARG A 29 -11.17 11.51 0.29
C ARG A 29 -11.85 10.42 -0.51
N VAL A 30 -11.71 9.17 -0.10
CA VAL A 30 -12.08 8.01 -0.91
C VAL A 30 -13.27 7.28 -0.26
N ASP A 31 -14.29 6.95 -1.06
CA ASP A 31 -15.50 6.23 -0.61
C ASP A 31 -15.13 4.92 0.13
N ALA A 32 -15.96 4.50 1.08
CA ALA A 32 -15.69 3.32 1.93
C ALA A 32 -15.40 2.04 1.13
N GLU A 33 -15.98 1.86 -0.06
CA GLU A 33 -15.69 0.70 -0.93
C GLU A 33 -14.31 0.76 -1.60
N GLN A 34 -13.80 1.96 -1.86
CA GLN A 34 -12.43 2.14 -2.34
C GLN A 34 -11.41 2.11 -1.19
N LEU A 35 -11.83 2.43 0.03
CA LEU A 35 -10.97 2.36 1.21
C LEU A 35 -10.35 0.97 1.38
N ASP A 36 -11.15 -0.10 1.28
CA ASP A 36 -10.65 -1.48 1.42
C ASP A 36 -9.56 -1.82 0.38
N GLU A 37 -9.74 -1.37 -0.86
CA GLU A 37 -8.78 -1.59 -1.94
C GLU A 37 -7.49 -0.78 -1.73
N SER A 38 -7.62 0.52 -1.45
CA SER A 38 -6.49 1.42 -1.21
C SER A 38 -5.65 0.99 0.00
N LEU A 39 -6.28 0.45 1.05
CA LEU A 39 -5.54 -0.08 2.20
C LEU A 39 -4.55 -1.19 1.81
N VAL A 40 -4.96 -2.11 0.94
CA VAL A 40 -4.08 -3.20 0.48
C VAL A 40 -2.98 -2.68 -0.45
N GLU A 41 -3.31 -1.71 -1.31
CA GLU A 41 -2.33 -1.08 -2.22
C GLU A 41 -1.21 -0.35 -1.46
N ASP A 42 -1.57 0.32 -0.37
CA ASP A 42 -0.58 0.98 0.50
C ASP A 42 0.26 -0.03 1.29
N GLU A 43 -0.33 -1.14 1.73
CA GLU A 43 0.42 -2.23 2.36
C GLU A 43 1.45 -2.82 1.38
N LEU A 44 1.09 -3.01 0.11
CA LEU A 44 2.01 -3.46 -0.95
C LEU A 44 3.14 -2.46 -1.17
N MET A 45 2.83 -1.17 -1.25
CA MET A 45 3.86 -0.14 -1.44
C MET A 45 4.79 -0.01 -0.23
N SER A 46 4.26 -0.15 0.98
CA SER A 46 5.08 -0.23 2.20
C SER A 46 5.99 -1.47 2.18
N LEU A 47 5.48 -2.61 1.72
CA LEU A 47 6.25 -3.84 1.57
C LEU A 47 7.41 -3.67 0.57
N SER A 48 7.17 -3.11 -0.63
CA SER A 48 8.25 -2.85 -1.61
C SER A 48 9.28 -1.89 -1.06
N LEU A 49 8.87 -0.82 -0.37
CA LEU A 49 9.81 0.10 0.25
C LEU A 49 10.71 -0.58 1.29
N ARG A 50 10.14 -1.45 2.13
CA ARG A 50 10.90 -2.22 3.13
C ARG A 50 11.90 -3.16 2.47
N TYR A 51 11.54 -3.77 1.35
CA TYR A 51 12.45 -4.58 0.56
C TYR A 51 13.59 -3.75 -0.05
N ASP A 52 13.27 -2.59 -0.65
CA ASP A 52 14.24 -1.67 -1.24
C ASP A 52 15.25 -1.13 -0.20
N LEU A 53 14.80 -0.94 1.04
CA LEU A 53 15.64 -0.53 2.17
C LEU A 53 16.45 -1.70 2.77
N GLY A 54 16.24 -2.94 2.30
CA GLY A 54 16.89 -4.14 2.83
C GLY A 54 16.42 -4.55 4.22
N GLU A 55 15.24 -4.11 4.66
CA GLU A 55 14.66 -4.44 5.97
C GLU A 55 14.05 -5.84 5.99
N ILE A 56 13.71 -6.39 4.83
CA ILE A 56 13.18 -7.74 4.64
C ILE A 56 13.94 -8.45 3.53
N HIS A 57 14.04 -9.78 3.63
CA HIS A 57 14.63 -10.60 2.58
C HIS A 57 13.63 -10.88 1.47
N GLU A 58 14.14 -11.19 0.27
CA GLU A 58 13.35 -11.50 -0.93
C GLU A 58 12.30 -12.60 -0.71
N ALA A 59 12.65 -13.67 0.02
CA ALA A 59 11.72 -14.75 0.31
C ALA A 59 10.50 -14.29 1.15
N ASP A 60 10.75 -13.42 2.14
CA ASP A 60 9.69 -12.85 2.98
C ASP A 60 8.85 -11.84 2.19
N TYR A 61 9.50 -11.05 1.33
CA TYR A 61 8.82 -10.14 0.41
C TYR A 61 7.81 -10.87 -0.46
N PHE A 62 8.22 -11.92 -1.17
CA PHE A 62 7.33 -12.66 -2.06
C PHE A 62 6.17 -13.34 -1.33
N ALA A 63 6.42 -13.92 -0.15
CA ALA A 63 5.37 -14.57 0.63
C ALA A 63 4.28 -13.58 1.06
N ILE A 64 4.68 -12.39 1.53
CA ILE A 64 3.73 -11.35 1.96
C ILE A 64 3.06 -10.70 0.76
N GLU A 65 3.80 -10.44 -0.33
CA GLU A 65 3.28 -9.86 -1.56
C GLU A 65 2.17 -10.72 -2.16
N GLU A 66 2.37 -12.04 -2.22
CA GLU A 66 1.36 -12.97 -2.72
C GLU A 66 0.08 -12.91 -1.89
N GLU A 67 0.18 -12.89 -0.55
CA GLU A 67 -0.97 -12.76 0.34
C GLU A 67 -1.75 -11.45 0.10
N LEU A 68 -1.03 -10.33 0.00
CA LEU A 68 -1.63 -9.03 -0.25
C LEU A 68 -2.30 -8.97 -1.63
N LEU A 69 -1.67 -9.51 -2.67
CA LEU A 69 -2.25 -9.58 -4.02
C LEU A 69 -3.50 -10.47 -4.07
N GLN A 70 -3.50 -11.60 -3.36
CA GLN A 70 -4.69 -12.44 -3.23
C GLN A 70 -5.85 -11.70 -2.54
N ARG A 71 -5.55 -10.93 -1.49
CA ARG A 71 -6.54 -10.09 -0.79
C ARG A 71 -7.10 -9.01 -1.71
N LEU A 72 -6.23 -8.31 -2.44
CA LEU A 72 -6.61 -7.28 -3.41
C LEU A 72 -7.52 -7.84 -4.52
N ASN A 73 -7.17 -9.00 -5.07
CA ASN A 73 -7.98 -9.67 -6.10
C ASN A 73 -9.36 -10.08 -5.56
N THR A 74 -9.44 -10.55 -4.31
CA THR A 74 -10.71 -10.90 -3.67
C THR A 74 -11.62 -9.68 -3.53
N ILE A 75 -11.06 -8.54 -3.10
CA ILE A 75 -11.80 -7.27 -2.98
C ILE A 75 -12.31 -6.82 -4.35
N ARG A 76 -11.46 -6.85 -5.39
CA ARG A 76 -11.85 -6.46 -6.76
C ARG A 76 -12.95 -7.35 -7.33
N ALA A 77 -12.83 -8.67 -7.19
CA ALA A 77 -13.84 -9.61 -7.65
C ALA A 77 -15.20 -9.39 -6.96
N TYR A 78 -15.18 -9.08 -5.66
CA TYR A 78 -16.39 -8.73 -4.91
C TYR A 78 -17.02 -7.43 -5.44
N LYS A 79 -16.24 -6.37 -5.66
CA LYS A 79 -16.72 -5.09 -6.20
C LYS A 79 -17.31 -5.24 -7.60
N GLU A 80 -16.67 -6.03 -8.47
CA GLU A 80 -17.20 -6.36 -9.80
C GLU A 80 -18.56 -7.07 -9.69
N SER A 81 -18.71 -8.03 -8.77
CA SER A 81 -19.98 -8.72 -8.56
C SER A 81 -21.11 -7.78 -8.09
N LEU A 82 -20.79 -6.82 -7.22
CA LEU A 82 -21.75 -5.81 -6.75
C LEU A 82 -22.16 -4.86 -7.87
N ALA A 83 -21.21 -4.44 -8.71
CA ALA A 83 -21.50 -3.58 -9.86
C ALA A 83 -22.46 -4.26 -10.86
N ILE A 84 -22.25 -5.55 -11.12
CA ILE A 84 -23.13 -6.36 -11.98
C ILE A 84 -24.54 -6.47 -11.37
N ALA A 85 -24.64 -6.81 -10.07
CA ALA A 85 -25.93 -6.95 -9.38
C ALA A 85 -26.71 -5.62 -9.31
N GLY A 86 -26.02 -4.50 -9.06
CA GLY A 86 -26.63 -3.16 -9.07
C GLY A 86 -27.15 -2.74 -10.43
N SER A 87 -26.48 -3.14 -11.51
CA SER A 87 -26.92 -2.86 -12.88
C SER A 87 -28.18 -3.64 -13.28
N ALA A 88 -28.34 -4.87 -12.80
CA ALA A 88 -29.47 -5.74 -13.12
C ALA A 88 -30.80 -5.33 -12.46
N SER A 89 -30.75 -4.62 -11.32
CA SER A 89 -31.94 -4.16 -10.60
C SER A 89 -32.58 -2.90 -11.20
N LYS A 90 -31.92 -2.22 -12.14
CA LYS A 90 -32.36 -0.91 -12.67
C LYS A 90 -33.01 -0.99 -14.07
N GLY A 91 -33.24 -2.19 -14.59
CA GLY A 91 -33.84 -2.47 -15.91
C GLY A 91 -35.31 -2.86 -15.85
#